data_AF-A0A3D9I3C9-F1
#
_entry.id   AF-A0A3D9I3C9-F1
#
_cell.length_a   1.000
_cell.length_b   1.000
_cell.length_c   1.000
_cell.angle_alpha   90.00
_cell.angle_beta   90.00
_cell.angle_gamma   90.00
#
_symmetry.space_group_name_H-M   'P 1'
#
loop_
_entity.id
_entity.type
_entity.pdbx_description
1 polymer ?
#
loop_
_entity_poly.entity_id
_entity_poly.type
_entity_poly.pdbx_seq_one_letter_code
_entity_poly.pdbx_strand_id
1 'polypeptide(L)' 'MSQQPKPKQTNPLVISMLGLILVVFGIVDIITVNKLLGTVLLAAGLVLGISGLQRYKLLKAQLKQKKQP' A
#
# COMPACT_ATOMS: atom_id res chain seq x y z
N MET A 1 -30.31 -4.15 -17.97
CA MET A 1 -29.89 -3.44 -16.74
C MET A 1 -28.38 -3.54 -16.63
N SER A 2 -27.65 -2.53 -17.09
CA SER A 2 -26.19 -2.52 -17.09
C SER A 2 -25.71 -2.17 -15.68
N GLN A 3 -25.32 -3.18 -14.90
CA GLN A 3 -24.71 -2.97 -13.59
C GLN A 3 -23.35 -2.29 -13.81
N GLN A 4 -23.29 -0.97 -13.69
CA GLN A 4 -22.03 -0.25 -13.62
C GLN A 4 -21.25 -0.79 -12.41
N PRO A 5 -19.99 -1.23 -12.57
CA PRO A 5 -19.18 -1.66 -11.44
C PRO A 5 -18.97 -0.46 -10.52
N LYS A 6 -19.59 -0.47 -9.35
CA LYS A 6 -19.34 0.53 -8.30
C LYS A 6 -17.82 0.63 -8.12
N PRO A 7 -17.20 1.80 -8.27
CA PRO A 7 -15.76 1.95 -8.07
C PRO A 7 -15.46 1.49 -6.65
N LYS A 8 -14.85 0.31 -6.54
CA LYS A 8 -14.46 -0.29 -5.27
C LYS A 8 -13.44 0.69 -4.70
N GLN A 9 -13.84 1.51 -3.73
CA GLN A 9 -12.93 2.43 -3.06
C GLN A 9 -11.84 1.58 -2.40
N THR A 10 -10.69 1.49 -3.06
CA THR A 10 -9.54 0.74 -2.56
C THR A 10 -9.12 1.38 -1.25
N ASN A 11 -9.31 0.65 -0.15
CA ASN A 11 -8.97 1.14 1.17
C ASN A 11 -7.46 1.43 1.20
N PRO A 12 -7.03 2.66 1.51
CA PRO A 12 -5.61 3.01 1.57
C PRO A 12 -4.79 2.10 2.50
N LEU A 13 -5.45 1.50 3.51
CA LEU A 13 -4.84 0.53 4.41
C LEU A 13 -4.41 -0.75 3.68
N VAL A 14 -5.20 -1.19 2.69
CA VAL A 14 -4.90 -2.39 1.88
C VAL A 14 -3.66 -2.13 1.01
N ILE A 15 -3.51 -0.92 0.47
CA ILE A 15 -2.30 -0.55 -0.30
C ILE A 15 -1.06 -0.58 0.60
N SER A 16 -1.16 -0.06 1.82
CA SER A 16 -0.06 -0.11 2.78
C SER A 16 0.29 -1.55 3.19
N MET A 17 -0.72 -2.40 3.41
CA MET A 17 -0.54 -3.80 3.73
C MET A 17 0.11 -4.60 2.59
N LEU A 18 -0.30 -4.35 1.34
CA LEU A 18 0.35 -4.94 0.15
C LEU A 18 1.81 -4.50 0.03
N GLY A 19 2.11 -3.23 0.30
CA GLY A 19 3.50 -2.74 0.36
C GLY A 19 4.32 -3.47 1.42
N LEU A 20 3.78 -3.68 2.62
CA LEU A 20 4.45 -4.43 3.69
C LEU A 20 4.73 -5.89 3.27
N ILE A 21 3.76 -6.56 2.66
CA ILE A 21 3.92 -7.94 2.16
C ILE A 21 5.04 -7.99 1.13
N LEU A 22 5.09 -7.04 0.19
CA LEU A 22 6.15 -6.93 -0.82
C LEU A 22 7.52 -6.70 -0.19
N VAL A 23 7.62 -5.91 0.88
CA VAL A 23 8.89 -5.73 1.61
C VAL A 23 9.33 -7.04 2.23
N VAL A 24 8.45 -7.76 2.92
CA VAL A 24 8.78 -9.06 3.54
C VAL A 24 9.23 -10.06 2.47
N PHE A 25 8.49 -10.18 1.37
CA PHE A 25 8.88 -11.02 0.25
C PHE A 25 10.22 -10.59 -0.35
N GLY A 26 10.44 -9.29 -0.53
CA GLY A 26 11.71 -8.76 -1.02
C GLY A 26 12.89 -9.15 -0.13
N ILE A 27 12.76 -9.07 1.19
CA ILE A 27 13.81 -9.50 2.13
C ILE A 27 14.10 -10.99 1.98
N VAL A 28 13.07 -11.83 1.91
CA VAL A 28 13.23 -13.28 1.74
C VAL A 28 13.93 -13.56 0.40
N ASP A 29 13.50 -12.92 -0.67
CA ASP A 29 14.01 -13.11 -2.03
C ASP A 29 15.49 -12.69 -2.17
N ILE A 30 15.91 -11.64 -1.46
CA ILE A 30 17.33 -11.22 -1.36
C ILE A 30 18.19 -12.33 -0.76
N ILE A 31 17.66 -13.07 0.22
CA ILE A 31 18.38 -14.10 0.96
C ILE A 31 18.36 -15.43 0.21
N THR A 32 17.24 -15.79 -0.41
CA THR A 32 17.01 -17.16 -0.91
C THR A 32 17.12 -17.32 -2.43
N VAL A 33 16.82 -16.28 -3.22
CA VAL A 33 16.70 -16.41 -4.69
C VAL A 33 17.72 -15.55 -5.41
N ASN A 34 17.61 -14.22 -5.32
CA ASN A 34 18.49 -13.31 -6.04
C ASN A 34 18.49 -11.92 -5.40
N LYS A 35 19.67 -11.46 -4.98
CA LYS A 35 19.87 -10.14 -4.38
C LYS A 35 19.34 -9.00 -5.26
N LEU A 36 19.52 -9.07 -6.58
CA LEU A 36 19.08 -8.00 -7.48
C LEU A 36 17.55 -7.91 -7.53
N LEU A 37 16.89 -9.06 -7.72
CA LEU A 37 15.43 -9.13 -7.85
C LEU A 37 14.74 -8.73 -6.55
N GLY A 38 15.22 -9.27 -5.43
CA GLY A 38 14.70 -8.94 -4.12
C GLY A 38 14.95 -7.48 -3.73
N THR A 39 16.07 -6.85 -4.15
CA THR A 39 16.30 -5.41 -3.91
C THR A 39 15.30 -4.54 -4.66
N VAL A 40 15.00 -4.87 -5.92
CA VAL A 40 13.99 -4.16 -6.71
C VAL A 40 12.60 -4.33 -6.09
N LEU A 41 12.28 -5.55 -5.65
CA LEU A 41 10.99 -5.85 -5.02
C LEU A 41 10.83 -5.13 -3.67
N LEU A 42 11.89 -5.08 -2.88
CA LEU A 42 11.96 -4.36 -1.61
C LEU A 42 11.76 -2.85 -1.83
N ALA A 43 12.44 -2.26 -2.81
CA ALA A 43 12.29 -0.85 -3.16
C ALA A 43 10.85 -0.54 -3.61
N ALA A 44 10.27 -1.38 -4.46
CA ALA A 44 8.88 -1.24 -4.90
C ALA A 44 7.88 -1.36 -3.72
N GLY A 45 8.09 -2.34 -2.84
CA GLY A 45 7.27 -2.54 -1.63
C GLY A 45 7.33 -1.34 -0.68
N LEU A 46 8.52 -0.76 -0.47
CA LEU A 46 8.71 0.45 0.34
C LEU A 46 7.97 1.65 -0.24
N VAL A 47 8.13 1.91 -1.55
CA VAL A 47 7.45 3.02 -2.23
C VAL A 47 5.93 2.88 -2.11
N LEU A 48 5.41 1.66 -2.32
CA LEU A 48 3.98 1.39 -2.24
C LEU A 48 3.46 1.50 -0.80
N GLY A 49 4.21 1.00 0.17
CA GLY A 49 3.89 1.09 1.59
C GLY A 49 3.83 2.53 2.10
N ILE A 50 4.83 3.34 1.75
CA ILE A 50 4.88 4.77 2.09
C ILE A 50 3.73 5.53 1.42
N SER A 51 3.47 5.27 0.14
CA SER A 51 2.37 5.90 -0.59
C SER A 51 1.00 5.56 0.02
N GLY A 52 0.80 4.30 0.44
CA GLY A 52 -0.40 3.87 1.14
C GLY A 52 -0.57 4.58 2.50
N LEU A 53 0.51 4.68 3.28
CA LEU A 53 0.53 5.39 4.57
C LEU A 53 0.23 6.88 4.43
N GLN A 54 0.80 7.54 3.43
CA GLN A 54 0.54 8.95 3.16
C GLN A 54 -0.93 9.20 2.81
N ARG A 55 -1.52 8.36 1.94
CA ARG A 55 -2.94 8.43 1.61
C ARG A 55 -3.83 8.15 2.82
N TYR A 56 -3.45 7.20 3.67
CA TYR A 56 -4.17 6.91 4.90
C TYR A 56 -4.13 8.10 5.88
N LYS A 57 -2.97 8.75 6.07
CA LYS A 57 -2.85 9.94 6.91
C LYS A 57 -3.70 11.10 6.39
N LEU A 58 -3.70 11.34 5.08
CA LEU A 58 -4.56 12.35 4.44
C LEU A 58 -6.05 12.07 4.68
N LEU A 59 -6.49 10.83 4.46
CA LEU A 59 -7.87 10.42 4.71
C LEU A 59 -8.25 10.54 6.20
N LYS A 60 -7.35 10.18 7.10
CA LYS A 60 -7.55 10.33 8.55
C LYS A 60 -7.65 11.82 8.95
N ALA A 61 -6.85 12.70 8.35
CA ALA A 61 -6.92 14.14 8.59
C ALA A 61 -8.26 14.74 8.11
N GLN A 62 -8.74 14.33 6.94
CA GLN A 62 -10.05 14.75 6.41
C GLN A 62 -11.21 14.23 7.28
N LEU A 63 -11.14 12.98 7.74
CA LEU A 63 -12.14 12.43 8.66
C LEU A 63 -12.14 13.14 10.03
N LYS A 64 -10.97 13.61 10.50
CA LYS A 64 -10.85 14.36 11.74
C LYS A 64 -11.45 15.77 11.61
N GLN A 65 -11.26 16.44 10.47
CA GLN A 65 -11.94 17.71 10.17
C GLN A 65 -13.46 17.56 10.07
N LYS A 66 -13.95 16.51 9.40
CA LYS A 66 -15.40 16.27 9.28
C LYS A 66 -16.10 15.96 10.62
N LYS A 67 -15.33 15.70 11.69
CA LYS A 67 -15.82 15.36 13.03
C LYS A 67 -15.74 16.53 14.02
N GLN A 68 -15.21 17.68 13.63
CA GLN A 68 -15.30 18.92 14.43
C GLN A 68 -16.47 19.75 13.88
N PRO A 69 -17.62 19.79 14.59
CA PRO A 69 -18.69 20.75 14.29
C PRO A 69 -18.28 22.19 14.60
#